data_AF-A0A839JNT2-F1
#
_entry.id   AF-A0A839JNT2-F1
#
_cell.length_a   1.000
_cell.length_b   1.000
_cell.length_c   1.000
_cell.angle_alpha   90.00
_cell.angle_beta   90.00
_cell.angle_gamma   90.00
#
_symmetry.space_group_name_H-M   'P 1'
#
loop_
_entity.id
_entity.type
_entity.pdbx_description
1 polymer ?
#
loop_
_entity_poly.entity_id
_entity_poly.type
_entity_poly.pdbx_seq_one_letter_code
_entity_poly.pdbx_strand_id
1 'polypeptide(L)'
;MRSHKSLLLAAINLCIIVCVVAAAILNRQYIIDKYNAWEFKPSPEIAQIANDIGLNENGRFYYFASRPELDFAKEFNGECRSREQGNAILGCYKNQRIYIYNVNDERLNGLKEVTAAHEMLHAAYERLPESDKKAVNTLLEKEYRKNSDAEFSKRMDYYKRNQPGEEYNELHSIIGTEFADISPQLEDYYKRYFNNRSQVVALHSKYSDKFKELKQGSASLRKELENLSISINNASLKYNRDISNLNREINTFNSRAKNGDFSSQEDFLNERSYLIKSTRKLEQDRANINRYIGQYESKRIEYNKLVDESNSMYKAMDSTLAPAPSI
;
A
#
# COMPACT_ATOMS: atom_id res chain seq x y z
N MET A 1 69.83 -36.28 -2.66
CA MET A 1 69.22 -35.30 -1.71
C MET A 1 68.68 -34.02 -2.34
N ARG A 2 69.22 -33.48 -3.45
CA ARG A 2 68.67 -32.25 -4.09
C ARG A 2 67.30 -32.44 -4.78
N SER A 3 67.08 -33.58 -5.43
CA SER A 3 65.85 -33.89 -6.19
C SER A 3 64.57 -33.98 -5.32
N HIS A 4 64.67 -34.57 -4.12
CA HIS A 4 63.50 -34.65 -3.22
C HIS A 4 63.06 -33.27 -2.69
N LYS A 5 63.98 -32.33 -2.46
CA LYS A 5 63.63 -30.98 -2.02
C LYS A 5 62.92 -30.18 -3.12
N SER A 6 63.37 -30.29 -4.38
CA SER A 6 62.70 -29.63 -5.52
C SER A 6 61.32 -30.21 -5.82
N LEU A 7 61.15 -31.53 -5.69
CA LEU A 7 59.84 -32.19 -5.83
C LEU A 7 58.87 -31.79 -4.70
N LEU A 8 59.37 -31.69 -3.46
CA LEU A 8 58.57 -31.23 -2.32
C LEU A 8 58.12 -29.77 -2.49
N LEU A 9 59.02 -28.89 -2.92
CA LEU A 9 58.73 -27.49 -3.23
C LEU A 9 57.70 -27.35 -4.37
N ALA A 10 57.84 -28.14 -5.43
CA ALA A 10 56.89 -28.15 -6.54
C ALA A 10 55.49 -28.65 -6.10
N ALA A 11 55.43 -29.70 -5.28
CA ALA A 11 54.18 -30.22 -4.73
C ALA A 11 53.50 -29.22 -3.77
N ILE A 12 54.28 -28.53 -2.92
CA ILE A 12 53.77 -27.47 -2.05
C ILE A 12 53.21 -26.32 -2.89
N ASN A 13 53.93 -25.85 -3.90
CA ASN A 13 53.46 -24.78 -4.78
C ASN A 13 52.20 -25.18 -5.55
N LEU A 14 52.13 -26.42 -6.05
CA LEU A 14 50.92 -26.93 -6.72
C LEU A 14 49.74 -26.99 -5.75
N CYS A 15 49.93 -27.49 -4.52
CA CYS A 15 48.89 -27.48 -3.49
C CYS A 15 48.41 -26.06 -3.16
N ILE A 16 49.31 -25.09 -3.04
CA ILE A 16 48.94 -23.69 -2.82
C ILE A 16 48.10 -23.16 -3.98
N ILE A 17 48.51 -23.40 -5.22
CA ILE A 17 47.76 -22.98 -6.41
C ILE A 17 46.36 -23.62 -6.42
N VAL A 18 46.26 -24.93 -6.17
CA VAL A 18 44.98 -25.64 -6.10
C VAL A 18 44.09 -25.09 -4.99
N CYS A 19 44.64 -24.82 -3.79
CA CYS A 19 43.88 -24.23 -2.69
C CYS A 19 43.40 -22.82 -3.01
N VAL A 20 44.22 -21.98 -3.65
CA VAL A 20 43.84 -20.62 -4.07
C VAL A 20 42.75 -20.66 -5.14
N VAL A 21 42.89 -21.53 -6.14
CA VAL A 21 41.87 -21.70 -7.20
C VAL A 21 40.56 -22.24 -6.60
N ALA A 22 40.62 -23.24 -5.72
CA ALA A 22 39.44 -23.76 -5.04
C ALA A 22 38.77 -22.68 -4.17
N ALA A 23 39.54 -21.89 -3.41
CA ALA A 23 39.01 -20.78 -2.64
C ALA A 23 38.38 -19.71 -3.53
N ALA A 24 38.97 -19.39 -4.68
CA ALA A 24 38.42 -18.44 -5.64
C ALA A 24 37.13 -18.94 -6.27
N ILE A 25 37.02 -20.24 -6.56
CA ILE A 25 35.78 -20.85 -7.08
C ILE A 25 34.68 -20.84 -6.02
N LEU A 26 34.99 -21.24 -4.78
CA LEU A 26 34.03 -21.26 -3.67
C LEU A 26 33.54 -19.85 -3.29
N ASN A 27 34.38 -18.83 -3.44
CA ASN A 27 34.07 -17.44 -3.14
C ASN A 27 33.80 -16.59 -4.40
N ARG A 28 33.55 -17.23 -5.55
CA ARG A 28 33.41 -16.54 -6.84
C ARG A 28 32.39 -15.40 -6.77
N GLN A 29 31.22 -15.66 -6.17
CA GLN A 29 30.16 -14.66 -6.06
C GLN A 29 30.60 -13.46 -5.22
N TYR A 30 31.21 -13.70 -4.06
CA TYR A 30 31.71 -12.63 -3.19
C TYR A 30 32.79 -11.77 -3.86
N ILE A 31 33.68 -12.39 -4.66
CA ILE A 31 34.69 -11.66 -5.43
C ILE A 31 34.04 -10.75 -6.49
N ILE A 32 33.02 -11.26 -7.20
CA ILE A 32 32.26 -10.49 -8.18
C ILE A 32 31.53 -9.33 -7.49
N ASP A 33 30.87 -9.58 -6.36
CA ASP A 33 30.16 -8.56 -5.60
C ASP A 33 31.12 -7.46 -5.10
N LYS A 34 32.33 -7.84 -4.63
CA LYS A 34 33.38 -6.88 -4.24
C LYS A 34 33.85 -6.02 -5.40
N TYR A 35 34.08 -6.63 -6.56
CA TYR A 35 34.44 -5.88 -7.75
C TYR A 35 33.32 -4.94 -8.19
N ASN A 36 32.07 -5.43 -8.25
CA ASN A 36 30.92 -4.63 -8.63
C ASN A 36 30.68 -3.45 -7.68
N ALA A 37 30.71 -3.68 -6.37
CA ALA A 37 30.51 -2.63 -5.38
C ALA A 37 31.62 -1.58 -5.41
N TRP A 38 32.85 -1.98 -5.75
CA TRP A 38 33.99 -1.06 -5.87
C TRP A 38 33.95 -0.25 -7.17
N GLU A 39 33.59 -0.89 -8.28
CA GLU A 39 33.52 -0.24 -9.60
C GLU A 39 32.30 0.69 -9.72
N PHE A 40 31.18 0.34 -9.07
CA PHE A 40 29.92 1.06 -9.20
C PHE A 40 30.02 2.49 -8.64
N LYS A 41 29.65 3.47 -9.48
CA LYS A 41 29.59 4.88 -9.13
C LYS A 41 28.11 5.27 -8.98
N PRO A 42 27.56 5.29 -7.76
CA PRO A 42 26.15 5.64 -7.57
C PRO A 42 25.88 7.09 -7.98
N SER A 43 24.71 7.33 -8.56
CA SER A 43 24.21 8.71 -8.70
C SER A 43 23.98 9.32 -7.30
N PRO A 44 23.91 10.66 -7.17
CA PRO A 44 23.59 11.30 -5.89
C PRO A 44 22.29 10.77 -5.28
N GLU A 45 21.26 10.53 -6.09
CA GLU A 45 19.97 10.02 -5.63
C GLU A 45 20.07 8.57 -5.12
N ILE A 46 20.75 7.68 -5.85
CA ILE A 46 20.99 6.29 -5.41
C ILE A 46 21.80 6.25 -4.11
N ALA A 47 22.82 7.10 -3.98
CA ALA A 47 23.62 7.20 -2.76
C ALA A 47 22.79 7.73 -1.58
N GLN A 48 21.88 8.68 -1.83
CA GLN A 48 20.99 9.24 -0.82
C GLN A 48 19.98 8.20 -0.34
N ILE A 49 19.36 7.44 -1.24
CA ILE A 49 18.43 6.35 -0.90
C ILE A 49 19.08 5.37 0.10
N ALA A 50 20.35 4.98 -0.12
CA ALA A 50 21.07 4.09 0.78
C ALA A 50 21.24 4.66 2.19
N ASN A 51 21.35 5.99 2.32
CA ASN A 51 21.43 6.67 3.62
C ASN A 51 20.04 6.77 4.26
N ASP A 52 19.00 7.11 3.48
CA ASP A 52 17.63 7.33 3.97
C ASP A 52 16.98 6.05 4.50
N ILE A 53 17.29 4.90 3.92
CA ILE A 53 16.82 3.59 4.41
C ILE A 53 17.70 3.03 5.54
N GLY A 54 18.76 3.74 5.93
CA GLY A 54 19.60 3.39 7.07
C GLY A 54 20.51 2.18 6.86
N LEU A 55 21.03 1.95 5.65
CA LEU A 55 21.95 0.83 5.39
C LEU A 55 23.26 1.00 6.16
N ASN A 56 23.76 -0.11 6.71
CA ASN A 56 25.12 -0.20 7.22
C ASN A 56 26.10 -0.57 6.09
N GLU A 57 27.37 -0.80 6.42
CA GLU A 57 28.40 -1.16 5.42
C GLU A 57 28.05 -2.41 4.61
N ASN A 58 27.50 -3.45 5.25
CA ASN A 58 27.10 -4.70 4.60
C ASN A 58 25.85 -4.52 3.72
N GLY A 59 24.86 -3.75 4.18
CA GLY A 59 23.69 -3.40 3.36
C GLY A 59 24.11 -2.62 2.11
N ARG A 60 24.98 -1.60 2.28
CA ARG A 60 25.54 -0.81 1.18
C ARG A 60 26.35 -1.67 0.21
N PHE A 61 27.08 -2.65 0.73
CA PHE A 61 27.82 -3.61 -0.07
C PHE A 61 26.90 -4.38 -1.03
N TYR A 62 25.84 -5.01 -0.53
CA TYR A 62 24.91 -5.76 -1.39
C TYR A 62 24.10 -4.85 -2.32
N TYR A 63 23.72 -3.66 -1.84
CA TYR A 63 23.04 -2.66 -2.65
C TYR A 63 23.91 -2.27 -3.84
N PHE A 64 25.13 -1.77 -3.64
CA PHE A 64 26.00 -1.32 -4.73
C PHE A 64 26.59 -2.45 -5.57
N ALA A 65 26.82 -3.63 -4.99
CA ALA A 65 27.18 -4.83 -5.76
C ALA A 65 26.10 -5.18 -6.80
N SER A 66 24.84 -4.83 -6.48
CA SER A 66 23.68 -5.05 -7.34
C SER A 66 23.38 -3.88 -8.28
N ARG A 67 24.29 -2.91 -8.43
CA ARG A 67 24.24 -1.82 -9.43
C ARG A 67 22.84 -1.20 -9.60
N PRO A 68 22.27 -0.59 -8.55
CA PRO A 68 20.88 -0.15 -8.52
C PRO A 68 20.64 1.01 -9.48
N GLU A 69 19.51 0.96 -10.18
CA GLU A 69 19.10 1.95 -11.18
C GLU A 69 17.68 2.48 -10.89
N LEU A 70 17.50 3.78 -11.12
CA LEU A 70 16.20 4.45 -11.08
C LEU A 70 15.72 4.63 -12.52
N ASP A 71 14.74 3.84 -12.90
CA ASP A 71 14.26 3.79 -14.28
C ASP A 71 12.89 4.43 -14.42
N PHE A 72 12.69 5.11 -15.54
CA PHE A 72 11.36 5.51 -15.97
C PHE A 72 10.64 4.31 -16.60
N ALA A 73 9.33 4.45 -16.80
CA ALA A 73 8.46 3.34 -17.15
C ALA A 73 8.91 2.50 -18.35
N LYS A 74 9.48 3.13 -19.39
CA LYS A 74 9.88 2.40 -20.59
C LYS A 74 11.06 1.46 -20.30
N GLU A 75 12.09 2.00 -19.66
CA GLU A 75 13.30 1.28 -19.27
C GLU A 75 12.95 0.22 -18.23
N PHE A 76 12.19 0.62 -17.19
CA PHE A 76 11.76 -0.25 -16.11
C PHE A 76 10.97 -1.47 -16.62
N ASN A 77 9.97 -1.27 -17.49
CA ASN A 77 9.16 -2.36 -18.02
C ASN A 77 9.93 -3.30 -18.97
N GLY A 78 11.08 -2.85 -19.50
CA GLY A 78 12.00 -3.70 -20.26
C GLY A 78 12.64 -4.78 -19.38
N GLU A 79 12.95 -4.43 -18.13
CA GLU A 79 13.66 -5.30 -17.18
C GLU A 79 12.70 -6.01 -16.22
N CYS A 80 11.74 -5.26 -15.66
CA CYS A 80 10.78 -5.66 -14.64
C CYS A 80 9.35 -5.66 -15.19
N ARG A 81 9.00 -6.67 -15.98
CA ARG A 81 7.65 -6.77 -16.57
C ARG A 81 6.64 -7.36 -15.59
N SER A 82 5.55 -6.63 -15.32
CA SER A 82 4.41 -7.18 -14.56
C SER A 82 3.71 -8.31 -15.32
N ARG A 83 3.28 -9.34 -14.58
CA ARG A 83 2.61 -10.55 -15.11
C ARG A 83 1.10 -10.55 -14.91
N GLU A 84 0.56 -9.70 -14.02
CA GLU A 84 -0.88 -9.59 -13.75
C GLU A 84 -1.33 -8.12 -13.69
N GLN A 85 -2.49 -7.82 -14.27
CA GLN A 85 -3.10 -6.49 -14.18
C GLN A 85 -3.53 -6.19 -12.74
N GLY A 86 -3.25 -4.97 -12.25
CA GLY A 86 -3.67 -4.51 -10.93
C GLY A 86 -2.67 -4.73 -9.79
N ASN A 87 -1.53 -5.39 -10.05
CA ASN A 87 -0.41 -5.48 -9.12
C ASN A 87 0.80 -4.75 -9.72
N ALA A 88 1.01 -3.50 -9.30
CA ALA A 88 2.13 -2.69 -9.76
C ALA A 88 3.44 -3.29 -9.21
N ILE A 89 4.35 -3.66 -10.10
CA ILE A 89 5.73 -3.99 -9.74
C ILE A 89 6.50 -2.67 -9.68
N LEU A 90 7.07 -2.36 -8.53
CA LEU A 90 7.80 -1.11 -8.29
C LEU A 90 9.31 -1.29 -8.34
N GLY A 91 9.78 -2.52 -8.16
CA GLY A 91 11.16 -2.89 -8.26
C GLY A 91 11.29 -4.34 -8.70
N CYS A 92 12.46 -4.70 -9.20
CA CYS A 92 12.83 -6.10 -9.27
C CYS A 92 14.33 -6.30 -9.10
N TYR A 93 14.65 -7.41 -8.43
CA TYR A 93 15.98 -7.96 -8.35
C TYR A 93 16.14 -9.12 -9.33
N LYS A 94 16.98 -8.95 -10.36
CA LYS A 94 17.18 -9.95 -11.41
C LYS A 94 18.60 -9.91 -11.96
N ASN A 95 19.18 -11.08 -12.22
CA ASN A 95 20.55 -11.20 -12.74
C ASN A 95 21.56 -10.39 -11.91
N GLN A 96 21.35 -10.35 -10.59
CA GLN A 96 22.14 -9.57 -9.65
C GLN A 96 22.13 -8.06 -9.88
N ARG A 97 21.04 -7.54 -10.44
CA ARG A 97 20.79 -6.12 -10.63
C ARG A 97 19.51 -5.70 -9.94
N ILE A 98 19.51 -4.50 -9.38
CA ILE A 98 18.34 -3.85 -8.77
C ILE A 98 17.83 -2.78 -9.74
N TYR A 99 16.55 -2.88 -10.08
CA TYR A 99 15.84 -1.87 -10.85
C TYR A 99 14.69 -1.35 -10.01
N ILE A 100 14.55 -0.02 -9.94
CA ILE A 100 13.53 0.65 -9.14
C ILE A 100 12.79 1.63 -10.06
N TYR A 101 11.47 1.55 -10.06
CA TYR A 101 10.64 2.47 -10.81
C TYR A 101 10.69 3.86 -10.18
N ASN A 102 11.09 4.86 -10.98
CA ASN A 102 11.23 6.24 -10.54
C ASN A 102 9.87 6.95 -10.45
N VAL A 103 9.10 6.62 -9.41
CA VAL A 103 7.83 7.28 -9.10
C VAL A 103 8.09 8.74 -8.70
N ASN A 104 7.46 9.67 -9.42
CA ASN A 104 7.55 11.11 -9.18
C ASN A 104 6.22 11.67 -8.65
N ASP A 105 5.88 11.31 -7.42
CA ASP A 105 4.69 11.80 -6.71
C ASP A 105 5.04 12.00 -5.22
N GLU A 106 4.94 13.25 -4.74
CA GLU A 106 5.34 13.60 -3.37
C GLU A 106 4.50 12.88 -2.29
N ARG A 107 3.27 12.45 -2.62
CA ARG A 107 2.41 11.67 -1.73
C ARG A 107 2.96 10.26 -1.51
N LEU A 108 3.83 9.80 -2.40
CA LEU A 108 4.50 8.51 -2.37
C LEU A 108 5.98 8.62 -1.97
N ASN A 109 6.40 9.76 -1.40
CA ASN A 109 7.75 9.91 -0.83
C ASN A 109 8.02 8.79 0.19
N GLY A 110 9.13 8.07 0.02
CA GLY A 110 9.46 6.84 0.77
C GLY A 110 9.25 5.56 -0.03
N LEU A 111 8.48 5.59 -1.13
CA LEU A 111 8.17 4.41 -1.92
C LEU A 111 9.41 3.85 -2.64
N LYS A 112 10.20 4.73 -3.28
CA LYS A 112 11.43 4.35 -3.99
C LYS A 112 12.47 3.79 -3.03
N GLU A 113 12.57 4.41 -1.87
CA GLU A 113 13.47 4.05 -0.79
C GLU A 113 13.11 2.66 -0.24
N VAL A 114 11.85 2.44 0.14
CA VAL A 114 11.37 1.14 0.62
C VAL A 114 11.56 0.05 -0.43
N THR A 115 11.27 0.36 -1.69
CA THR A 115 11.51 -0.57 -2.81
C THR A 115 12.99 -0.93 -2.92
N ALA A 116 13.89 0.06 -2.89
CA ALA A 116 15.33 -0.17 -2.95
C ALA A 116 15.83 -1.07 -1.80
N ALA A 117 15.31 -0.87 -0.59
CA ALA A 117 15.61 -1.72 0.55
C ALA A 117 15.08 -3.15 0.37
N HIS A 118 13.86 -3.30 -0.15
CA HIS A 118 13.25 -4.59 -0.46
C HIS A 118 14.08 -5.37 -1.48
N GLU A 119 14.46 -4.74 -2.60
CA GLU A 119 15.30 -5.38 -3.62
C GLU A 119 16.72 -5.68 -3.12
N MET A 120 17.29 -4.83 -2.26
CA MET A 120 18.57 -5.10 -1.59
C MET A 120 18.47 -6.33 -0.69
N LEU A 121 17.36 -6.50 0.03
CA LEU A 121 17.14 -7.68 0.88
C LEU A 121 17.00 -8.96 0.07
N HIS A 122 16.47 -8.92 -1.16
CA HIS A 122 16.54 -10.05 -2.08
C HIS A 122 17.99 -10.42 -2.44
N ALA A 123 18.81 -9.42 -2.78
CA ALA A 123 20.23 -9.64 -3.06
C ALA A 123 20.95 -10.26 -1.84
N ALA A 124 20.68 -9.73 -0.64
CA ALA A 124 21.24 -10.24 0.60
C ALA A 124 20.79 -11.69 0.89
N TYR A 125 19.50 -12.00 0.69
CA TYR A 125 18.95 -13.33 0.91
C TYR A 125 19.52 -14.37 -0.04
N GLU A 126 19.66 -14.04 -1.34
CA GLU A 126 20.29 -14.91 -2.34
C GLU A 126 21.67 -15.38 -1.88
N ARG A 127 22.43 -14.50 -1.23
CA ARG A 127 23.82 -14.71 -0.79
C ARG A 127 23.96 -15.40 0.56
N LEU A 128 22.86 -15.68 1.25
CA LEU A 128 22.90 -16.44 2.49
C LEU A 128 23.28 -17.91 2.24
N PRO A 129 24.13 -18.49 3.09
CA PRO A 129 24.26 -19.94 3.16
C PRO A 129 22.91 -20.62 3.48
N GLU A 130 22.71 -21.84 3.00
CA GLU A 130 21.46 -22.58 3.22
C GLU A 130 21.12 -22.80 4.71
N SER A 131 22.12 -22.89 5.58
CA SER A 131 21.92 -22.93 7.03
C SER A 131 21.27 -21.66 7.57
N ASP A 132 21.74 -20.50 7.08
CA ASP A 132 21.26 -19.19 7.51
C ASP A 132 19.86 -18.94 6.95
N LYS A 133 19.60 -19.34 5.68
CA LYS A 133 18.25 -19.33 5.10
C LYS A 133 17.26 -20.12 5.96
N LYS A 134 17.60 -21.36 6.35
CA LYS A 134 16.74 -22.18 7.22
C LYS A 134 16.46 -21.50 8.57
N ALA A 135 17.48 -20.90 9.17
CA ALA A 135 17.34 -20.19 10.45
C ALA A 135 16.41 -18.98 10.33
N VAL A 136 16.63 -18.10 9.35
CA VAL A 136 15.79 -16.90 9.16
C VAL A 136 14.38 -17.26 8.70
N ASN A 137 14.20 -18.25 7.84
CA ASN A 137 12.88 -18.69 7.37
C ASN A 137 11.98 -19.14 8.54
N THR A 138 12.56 -19.78 9.55
CA THR A 138 11.84 -20.17 10.77
C THR A 138 11.34 -18.96 11.56
N LEU A 139 12.10 -17.86 11.59
CA LEU A 139 11.70 -16.61 12.22
C LEU A 139 10.62 -15.90 11.39
N LEU A 140 10.81 -15.82 10.07
CA LEU A 140 9.87 -15.20 9.13
C LEU A 140 8.50 -15.89 9.16
N GLU A 141 8.46 -17.22 9.25
CA GLU A 141 7.19 -17.95 9.35
C GLU A 141 6.42 -17.60 10.63
N LYS A 142 7.13 -17.41 11.75
CA LYS A 142 6.49 -16.99 13.02
C LYS A 142 5.92 -15.59 12.91
N GLU A 143 6.68 -14.65 12.33
CA GLU A 143 6.20 -13.29 12.10
C GLU A 143 5.03 -13.23 11.12
N TYR A 144 5.08 -14.02 10.05
CA TYR A 144 3.97 -14.16 9.11
C TYR A 144 2.71 -14.63 9.84
N ARG A 145 2.79 -15.70 10.64
CA ARG A 145 1.65 -16.20 11.42
C ARG A 145 1.13 -15.18 12.45
N LYS A 146 2.02 -14.40 13.08
CA LYS A 146 1.66 -13.34 14.04
C LYS A 146 0.88 -12.21 13.38
N ASN A 147 1.30 -11.78 12.20
CA ASN A 147 0.81 -10.57 11.54
C ASN A 147 -0.12 -10.82 10.34
N SER A 148 -0.46 -12.08 10.04
CA SER A 148 -1.27 -12.42 8.87
C SER A 148 -2.69 -11.87 9.00
N ASP A 149 -3.08 -11.06 8.02
CA ASP A 149 -4.47 -10.68 7.76
C ASP A 149 -4.87 -11.07 6.33
N ALA A 150 -6.10 -10.74 5.94
CA ALA A 150 -6.62 -11.08 4.61
C ALA A 150 -5.87 -10.38 3.47
N GLU A 151 -5.33 -9.18 3.70
CA GLU A 151 -4.63 -8.39 2.69
C GLU A 151 -3.20 -8.93 2.49
N PHE A 152 -2.49 -9.16 3.59
CA PHE A 152 -1.15 -9.73 3.56
C PHE A 152 -1.17 -11.18 3.04
N SER A 153 -2.15 -11.99 3.42
CA SER A 153 -2.33 -13.35 2.88
C SER A 153 -2.54 -13.32 1.36
N LYS A 154 -3.40 -12.42 0.87
CA LYS A 154 -3.66 -12.28 -0.57
C LYS A 154 -2.41 -11.83 -1.34
N ARG A 155 -1.60 -10.95 -0.74
CA ARG A 155 -0.31 -10.53 -1.33
C ARG A 155 0.68 -11.70 -1.39
N MET A 156 0.79 -12.50 -0.33
CA MET A 156 1.65 -13.70 -0.36
C MET A 156 1.16 -14.77 -1.34
N ASP A 157 -0.15 -14.94 -1.48
CA ASP A 157 -0.72 -15.85 -2.50
C ASP A 157 -0.39 -15.39 -3.92
N TYR A 158 -0.34 -14.07 -4.17
CA TYR A 158 0.10 -13.55 -5.47
C TYR A 158 1.56 -13.91 -5.76
N TYR A 159 2.47 -13.70 -4.81
CA TYR A 159 3.87 -14.07 -4.97
C TYR A 159 4.04 -15.58 -5.17
N LYS A 160 3.35 -16.41 -4.39
CA LYS A 160 3.38 -17.87 -4.53
C LYS A 160 2.99 -18.35 -5.93
N ARG A 161 2.01 -17.70 -6.58
CA ARG A 161 1.59 -18.05 -7.95
C ARG A 161 2.58 -17.56 -9.01
N ASN A 162 3.17 -16.38 -8.82
CA ASN A 162 3.96 -15.70 -9.84
C ASN A 162 5.48 -15.97 -9.74
N GLN A 163 5.95 -16.34 -8.55
CA GLN A 163 7.34 -16.64 -8.21
C GLN A 163 7.43 -17.88 -7.30
N PRO A 164 7.09 -19.09 -7.80
CA PRO A 164 7.12 -20.30 -6.97
C PRO A 164 8.52 -20.57 -6.41
N GLY A 165 8.63 -20.78 -5.10
CA GLY A 165 9.90 -21.03 -4.40
C GLY A 165 10.55 -19.78 -3.77
N GLU A 166 10.04 -18.58 -4.07
CA GLU A 166 10.57 -17.32 -3.54
C GLU A 166 9.80 -16.82 -2.31
N GLU A 167 8.87 -17.60 -1.74
CA GLU A 167 7.95 -17.13 -0.70
C GLU A 167 8.68 -16.61 0.55
N TYR A 168 9.74 -17.30 0.99
CA TYR A 168 10.54 -16.84 2.12
C TYR A 168 11.45 -15.66 1.77
N ASN A 169 11.89 -15.56 0.52
CA ASN A 169 12.67 -14.43 0.03
C ASN A 169 11.80 -13.16 0.02
N GLU A 170 10.56 -13.26 -0.42
CA GLU A 170 9.56 -12.18 -0.36
C GLU A 170 9.20 -11.84 1.09
N LEU A 171 8.92 -12.82 1.95
CA LEU A 171 8.70 -12.55 3.38
C LEU A 171 9.90 -11.84 4.02
N HIS A 172 11.12 -12.25 3.68
CA HIS A 172 12.35 -11.65 4.17
C HIS A 172 12.43 -10.16 3.82
N SER A 173 12.12 -9.80 2.58
CA SER A 173 12.15 -8.40 2.15
C SER A 173 10.99 -7.60 2.73
N ILE A 174 9.75 -8.11 2.65
CA ILE A 174 8.53 -7.46 3.15
C ILE A 174 8.60 -7.20 4.65
N ILE A 175 8.91 -8.22 5.45
CA ILE A 175 8.97 -8.07 6.91
C ILE A 175 10.10 -7.13 7.31
N GLY A 176 11.22 -7.18 6.58
CA GLY A 176 12.38 -6.33 6.82
C GLY A 176 12.08 -4.84 6.65
N THR A 177 11.23 -4.49 5.67
CA THR A 177 10.99 -3.09 5.29
C THR A 177 9.65 -2.53 5.75
N GLU A 178 8.63 -3.36 6.00
CA GLU A 178 7.25 -2.88 6.20
C GLU A 178 6.74 -3.05 7.64
N PHE A 179 7.28 -3.98 8.43
CA PHE A 179 6.76 -4.36 9.74
C PHE A 179 7.60 -3.80 10.89
N ALA A 180 7.01 -2.92 11.71
CA ALA A 180 7.69 -2.30 12.84
C ALA A 180 7.92 -3.27 14.00
N ASP A 181 6.90 -4.04 14.39
CA ASP A 181 6.93 -4.92 15.55
C ASP A 181 7.23 -6.37 15.18
N ILE A 182 8.52 -6.69 15.08
CA ILE A 182 9.05 -8.04 14.87
C ILE A 182 9.77 -8.56 16.11
N SER A 183 9.94 -9.87 16.23
CA SER A 183 10.67 -10.47 17.35
C SER A 183 12.11 -9.94 17.46
N PRO A 184 12.66 -9.82 18.69
CA PRO A 184 14.03 -9.35 18.90
C PRO A 184 15.09 -10.16 18.14
N GLN A 185 14.84 -11.46 17.93
CA GLN A 185 15.73 -12.35 17.18
C GLN A 185 15.79 -11.99 15.69
N LEU A 186 14.65 -11.64 15.09
CA LEU A 186 14.60 -11.21 13.70
C LEU A 186 15.12 -9.79 13.53
N GLU A 187 14.86 -8.89 14.49
CA GLU A 187 15.46 -7.55 14.52
C GLU A 187 17.00 -7.64 14.59
N ASP A 188 17.55 -8.50 15.43
CA ASP A 188 18.99 -8.72 15.53
C ASP A 188 19.58 -9.27 14.23
N TYR A 189 18.86 -10.16 13.55
CA TYR A 189 19.23 -10.62 12.21
C TYR A 189 19.32 -9.47 11.20
N TYR A 190 18.34 -8.54 11.17
CA TYR A 190 18.36 -7.42 10.22
C TYR A 190 19.44 -6.37 10.50
N LYS A 191 20.03 -6.32 11.71
CA LYS A 191 21.23 -5.49 11.98
C LYS A 191 22.42 -5.85 11.10
N ARG A 192 22.41 -7.02 10.45
CA ARG A 192 23.40 -7.37 9.42
C ARG A 192 23.40 -6.38 8.27
N TYR A 193 22.27 -5.72 7.96
CA TYR A 193 22.12 -4.86 6.78
C TYR A 193 21.78 -3.40 7.11
N PHE A 194 21.16 -3.15 8.25
CA PHE A 194 20.73 -1.81 8.66
C PHE A 194 21.46 -1.33 9.92
N ASN A 195 21.85 -0.06 9.94
CA ASN A 195 22.21 0.65 11.17
C ASN A 195 20.96 0.93 12.01
N ASN A 196 19.86 1.28 11.32
CA ASN A 196 18.58 1.54 11.95
C ASN A 196 17.42 1.16 11.01
N ARG A 197 16.90 -0.06 11.13
CA ARG A 197 15.79 -0.58 10.32
C ARG A 197 14.50 0.23 10.48
N SER A 198 14.31 0.90 11.63
CA SER A 198 13.11 1.73 11.83
C SER A 198 13.00 2.90 10.84
N GLN A 199 14.10 3.32 10.19
CA GLN A 199 14.06 4.35 9.15
C GLN A 199 13.28 3.89 7.92
N VAL A 200 13.62 2.72 7.36
CA VAL A 200 12.89 2.18 6.20
C VAL A 200 11.44 1.87 6.56
N VAL A 201 11.17 1.36 7.77
CA VAL A 201 9.80 1.10 8.22
C VAL A 201 9.00 2.41 8.35
N ALA A 202 9.61 3.49 8.84
CA ALA A 202 8.95 4.78 8.93
C ALA A 202 8.61 5.36 7.54
N LEU A 203 9.48 5.15 6.55
CA LEU A 203 9.21 5.52 5.16
C LEU A 203 8.02 4.72 4.60
N HIS A 204 7.93 3.42 4.89
CA HIS A 204 6.77 2.60 4.53
C HIS A 204 5.48 3.11 5.19
N SER A 205 5.51 3.37 6.50
CA SER A 205 4.34 3.88 7.23
C SER A 205 3.82 5.18 6.64
N LYS A 206 4.71 6.10 6.24
CA LYS A 206 4.33 7.41 5.70
C LYS A 206 3.38 7.32 4.50
N TYR A 207 3.72 6.53 3.48
CA TYR A 207 2.86 6.41 2.30
C TYR A 207 1.74 5.38 2.50
N SER A 208 1.97 4.29 3.23
CA SER A 208 0.94 3.26 3.45
C SER A 208 -0.21 3.77 4.31
N ASP A 209 0.07 4.63 5.30
CA ASP A 209 -0.96 5.23 6.14
C ASP A 209 -1.85 6.19 5.34
N LYS A 210 -1.32 6.83 4.29
CA LYS A 210 -2.12 7.64 3.38
C LYS A 210 -3.13 6.78 2.61
N PHE A 211 -2.73 5.61 2.12
CA PHE A 211 -3.67 4.67 1.49
C PHE A 211 -4.72 4.15 2.48
N LYS A 212 -4.33 3.85 3.72
CA LYS A 212 -5.26 3.43 4.78
C LYS A 212 -6.27 4.53 5.10
N GLU A 213 -5.83 5.77 5.24
CA GLU A 213 -6.69 6.95 5.48
C GLU A 213 -7.74 7.09 4.37
N LEU A 214 -7.31 7.05 3.10
CA LEU A 214 -8.21 7.16 1.95
C LEU A 214 -9.23 6.02 1.91
N LYS A 215 -8.79 4.78 2.18
CA LYS A 215 -9.65 3.57 2.22
C LYS A 215 -10.68 3.67 3.34
N GLN A 216 -10.26 4.03 4.56
CA GLN A 216 -11.13 4.16 5.72
C GLN A 216 -12.12 5.32 5.56
N GLY A 217 -11.66 6.48 5.11
CA GLY A 217 -12.49 7.66 4.85
C GLY A 217 -13.57 7.37 3.80
N SER A 218 -13.19 6.73 2.69
CA SER A 218 -14.13 6.34 1.63
C SER A 218 -15.17 5.33 2.15
N ALA A 219 -14.75 4.34 2.95
CA ALA A 219 -15.65 3.36 3.55
C ALA A 219 -16.64 3.99 4.54
N SER A 220 -16.19 4.95 5.35
CA SER A 220 -17.05 5.70 6.28
C SER A 220 -18.09 6.53 5.53
N LEU A 221 -17.65 7.32 4.56
CA LEU A 221 -18.55 8.16 3.75
C LEU A 221 -19.57 7.31 2.98
N ARG A 222 -19.17 6.15 2.46
CA ARG A 222 -20.11 5.21 1.82
C ARG A 222 -21.23 4.78 2.77
N LYS A 223 -20.91 4.45 4.02
CA LYS A 223 -21.89 4.06 5.04
C LYS A 223 -22.81 5.24 5.41
N GLU A 224 -22.27 6.44 5.49
CA GLU A 224 -23.06 7.65 5.76
C GLU A 224 -24.01 7.99 4.61
N LEU A 225 -23.56 7.85 3.36
CA LEU A 225 -24.38 8.01 2.17
C LEU A 225 -25.53 7.01 2.12
N GLU A 226 -25.27 5.74 2.46
CA GLU A 226 -26.29 4.69 2.56
C GLU A 226 -27.37 5.06 3.60
N ASN A 227 -26.95 5.46 4.80
CA ASN A 227 -27.86 5.89 5.87
C ASN A 227 -28.69 7.13 5.50
N LEU A 228 -28.07 8.12 4.83
CA LEU A 228 -28.78 9.30 4.34
C LEU A 228 -29.78 8.93 3.26
N SER A 229 -29.43 8.04 2.33
CA SER A 229 -30.35 7.54 1.30
C SER A 229 -31.58 6.88 1.94
N ILE A 230 -31.40 6.05 2.96
CA ILE A 230 -32.51 5.43 3.71
C ILE A 230 -33.36 6.50 4.40
N SER A 231 -32.73 7.50 5.03
CA SER A 231 -33.42 8.57 5.73
C SER A 231 -34.25 9.45 4.79
N ILE A 232 -33.69 9.81 3.63
CA ILE A 232 -34.38 10.57 2.57
C ILE A 232 -35.60 9.78 2.08
N ASN A 233 -35.45 8.49 1.80
CA ASN A 233 -36.53 7.63 1.32
C ASN A 233 -37.66 7.54 2.34
N ASN A 234 -37.35 7.22 3.61
CA ASN A 234 -38.35 7.10 4.67
C ASN A 234 -39.08 8.42 4.93
N ALA A 235 -38.34 9.53 5.01
CA ALA A 235 -38.92 10.85 5.22
C ALA A 235 -39.82 11.27 4.05
N SER A 236 -39.40 11.01 2.80
CA SER A 236 -40.18 11.33 1.59
C SER A 236 -41.47 10.51 1.51
N LEU A 237 -41.41 9.21 1.82
CA LEU A 237 -42.60 8.35 1.87
C LEU A 237 -43.60 8.83 2.93
N LYS A 238 -43.11 9.20 4.12
CA LYS A 238 -43.94 9.76 5.18
C LYS A 238 -44.56 11.09 4.75
N TYR A 239 -43.76 12.00 4.23
CA TYR A 239 -44.22 13.31 3.76
C TYR A 239 -45.32 13.18 2.70
N ASN A 240 -45.14 12.31 1.70
CA ASN A 240 -46.13 12.10 0.65
C ASN A 240 -47.45 11.52 1.19
N ARG A 241 -47.37 10.60 2.16
CA ARG A 241 -48.55 10.07 2.85
C ARG A 241 -49.29 11.16 3.62
N ASP A 242 -48.55 11.97 4.37
CA ASP A 242 -49.11 13.01 5.22
C ASP A 242 -49.73 14.16 4.39
N ILE A 243 -49.12 14.52 3.25
CA ILE A 243 -49.70 15.44 2.26
C ILE A 243 -51.03 14.88 1.73
N SER A 244 -51.07 13.60 1.35
CA SER A 244 -52.30 12.96 0.87
C SER A 244 -53.41 12.96 1.93
N ASN A 245 -53.05 12.68 3.19
CA ASN A 245 -53.98 12.73 4.32
C ASN A 245 -54.51 14.15 4.55
N LEU A 246 -53.62 15.13 4.65
CA LEU A 246 -54.00 16.52 4.90
C LEU A 246 -54.88 17.08 3.78
N ASN A 247 -54.61 16.75 2.52
CA ASN A 247 -55.47 17.15 1.41
C ASN A 247 -56.90 16.60 1.55
N ARG A 248 -57.06 15.36 2.03
CA ARG A 248 -58.39 14.80 2.32
C ARG A 248 -59.07 15.52 3.47
N GLU A 249 -58.35 15.80 4.55
CA GLU A 249 -58.88 16.53 5.71
C GLU A 249 -59.31 17.96 5.34
N ILE A 250 -58.50 18.68 4.55
CA ILE A 250 -58.84 20.01 4.04
C ILE A 250 -60.09 19.97 3.16
N ASN A 251 -60.22 18.97 2.28
CA ASN A 251 -61.42 18.84 1.44
C ASN A 251 -62.68 18.59 2.26
N THR A 252 -62.61 17.73 3.28
CA THR A 252 -63.71 17.47 4.21
C THR A 252 -64.08 18.74 4.99
N PHE A 253 -63.09 19.44 5.55
CA PHE A 253 -63.29 20.72 6.24
C PHE A 253 -63.97 21.76 5.35
N ASN A 254 -63.49 21.94 4.12
CA ASN A 254 -64.05 22.90 3.16
C ASN A 254 -65.50 22.55 2.78
N SER A 255 -65.81 21.27 2.59
CA SER A 255 -67.17 20.81 2.29
C SER A 255 -68.13 21.15 3.44
N ARG A 256 -67.75 20.80 4.68
CA ARG A 256 -68.55 21.08 5.88
C ARG A 256 -68.74 22.58 6.09
N ALA A 257 -67.69 23.37 5.86
CA ALA A 257 -67.73 24.83 5.99
C ALA A 257 -68.72 25.45 5.00
N LYS A 258 -68.74 24.94 3.75
CA LYS A 258 -69.66 25.40 2.71
C LYS A 258 -71.12 25.04 3.00
N ASN A 259 -71.36 23.87 3.59
CA ASN A 259 -72.70 23.37 3.87
C ASN A 259 -73.30 23.88 5.18
N GLY A 260 -72.49 24.51 6.04
CA GLY A 260 -72.93 24.93 7.38
C GLY A 260 -72.94 23.78 8.40
N ASP A 261 -72.17 22.71 8.18
CA ASP A 261 -72.16 21.49 8.99
C ASP A 261 -71.31 21.60 10.28
N PHE A 262 -71.06 22.82 10.76
CA PHE A 262 -70.34 23.08 12.01
C PHE A 262 -71.34 23.44 13.12
N SER A 263 -71.22 22.76 14.27
CA SER A 263 -72.07 22.96 15.45
C SER A 263 -71.87 24.32 16.12
N SER A 264 -70.68 24.91 15.97
CA SER A 264 -70.35 26.23 16.50
C SER A 264 -69.21 26.90 15.74
N GLN A 265 -69.07 28.21 15.92
CA GLN A 265 -67.91 28.96 15.43
C GLN A 265 -66.60 28.48 16.06
N GLU A 266 -66.65 28.03 17.31
CA GLU A 266 -65.49 27.51 18.02
C GLU A 266 -64.98 26.21 17.40
N ASP A 267 -65.89 25.28 17.05
CA ASP A 267 -65.54 24.03 16.38
C ASP A 267 -64.86 24.27 15.03
N PHE A 268 -65.39 25.21 14.24
CA PHE A 268 -64.78 25.63 12.98
C PHE A 268 -63.36 26.17 13.17
N LEU A 269 -63.17 27.06 14.15
CA LEU A 269 -61.86 27.66 14.42
C LEU A 269 -60.84 26.64 14.93
N ASN A 270 -61.27 25.68 15.75
CA ASN A 270 -60.43 24.62 16.29
C ASN A 270 -59.92 23.69 15.16
N GLU A 271 -60.82 23.22 14.30
CA GLU A 271 -60.44 22.36 13.16
C GLU A 271 -59.55 23.10 12.16
N ARG A 272 -59.86 24.38 11.87
CA ARG A 272 -59.01 25.23 11.02
C ARG A 272 -57.59 25.39 11.61
N SER A 273 -57.50 25.62 12.91
CA SER A 273 -56.21 25.75 13.61
C SER A 273 -55.40 24.46 13.54
N TYR A 274 -56.05 23.31 13.70
CA TYR A 274 -55.42 22.00 13.52
C TYR A 274 -54.84 21.84 12.10
N LEU A 275 -55.61 22.14 11.06
CA LEU A 275 -55.13 22.03 9.67
C LEU A 275 -53.94 22.96 9.38
N ILE A 276 -53.98 24.21 9.89
CA ILE A 276 -52.86 25.15 9.78
C ILE A 276 -51.60 24.59 10.46
N LYS A 277 -51.74 23.98 11.64
CA LYS A 277 -50.63 23.33 12.36
C LYS A 277 -50.06 22.15 11.57
N SER A 278 -50.93 21.33 10.96
CA SER A 278 -50.52 20.21 10.10
C SER A 278 -49.77 20.68 8.84
N THR A 279 -50.22 21.74 8.17
CA THR A 279 -49.49 22.36 7.05
C THR A 279 -48.09 22.82 7.47
N ARG A 280 -47.98 23.53 8.61
CA ARG A 280 -46.67 23.97 9.12
C ARG A 280 -45.74 22.81 9.44
N LYS A 281 -46.28 21.71 9.98
CA LYS A 281 -45.50 20.48 10.22
C LYS A 281 -44.98 19.88 8.91
N LEU A 282 -45.80 19.84 7.86
CA LEU A 282 -45.37 19.33 6.56
C LEU A 282 -44.27 20.19 5.93
N GLU A 283 -44.35 21.52 6.05
CA GLU A 283 -43.26 22.40 5.61
C GLU A 283 -41.94 22.13 6.37
N GLN A 284 -42.02 21.85 7.68
CA GLN A 284 -40.85 21.42 8.45
C GLN A 284 -40.31 20.06 8.01
N ASP A 285 -41.19 19.08 7.77
CA ASP A 285 -40.80 17.76 7.26
C ASP A 285 -40.12 17.89 5.89
N ARG A 286 -40.63 18.75 4.99
CA ARG A 286 -40.01 19.08 3.69
C ARG A 286 -38.64 19.74 3.85
N ALA A 287 -38.51 20.71 4.75
CA ALA A 287 -37.22 21.35 5.04
C ALA A 287 -36.18 20.35 5.58
N ASN A 288 -36.62 19.38 6.41
CA ASN A 288 -35.75 18.32 6.91
C ASN A 288 -35.28 17.38 5.79
N ILE A 289 -36.17 17.00 4.86
CA ILE A 289 -35.80 16.21 3.67
C ILE A 289 -34.75 16.95 2.84
N ASN A 290 -34.97 18.24 2.56
CA ASN A 290 -34.00 19.05 1.83
C ASN A 290 -32.64 19.13 2.54
N ARG A 291 -32.63 19.16 3.89
CA ARG A 291 -31.39 19.10 4.67
C ARG A 291 -30.67 17.78 4.49
N TYR A 292 -31.37 16.64 4.54
CA TYR A 292 -30.76 15.33 4.28
C TYR A 292 -30.19 15.23 2.87
N ILE A 293 -30.90 15.74 1.87
CA ILE A 293 -30.40 15.81 0.48
C ILE A 293 -29.13 16.65 0.43
N GLY A 294 -29.11 17.84 1.03
CA GLY A 294 -27.91 18.68 1.07
C GLY A 294 -26.70 17.99 1.74
N GLN A 295 -26.94 17.27 2.84
CA GLN A 295 -25.89 16.47 3.50
C GLN A 295 -25.39 15.31 2.62
N TYR A 296 -26.30 14.63 1.92
CA TYR A 296 -25.95 13.55 1.00
C TYR A 296 -25.06 14.05 -0.13
N GLU A 297 -25.45 15.16 -0.77
CA GLU A 297 -24.71 15.76 -1.87
C GLU A 297 -23.30 16.21 -1.45
N SER A 298 -23.16 16.86 -0.28
CA SER A 298 -21.85 17.24 0.27
C SER A 298 -20.95 16.02 0.48
N LYS A 299 -21.48 14.97 1.12
CA LYS A 299 -20.72 13.75 1.41
C LYS A 299 -20.37 12.97 0.15
N ARG A 300 -21.20 13.03 -0.89
CA ARG A 300 -20.91 12.41 -2.18
C ARG A 300 -19.72 13.08 -2.86
N ILE A 301 -19.62 14.41 -2.77
CA ILE A 301 -18.48 15.16 -3.30
C ILE A 301 -17.20 14.78 -2.53
N GLU A 302 -17.26 14.74 -1.20
CA GLU A 302 -16.13 14.30 -0.36
C GLU A 302 -15.69 12.87 -0.70
N TYR A 303 -16.65 11.95 -0.85
CA TYR A 303 -16.38 10.56 -1.21
C TYR A 303 -15.66 10.46 -2.56
N ASN A 304 -16.19 11.14 -3.58
CA ASN A 304 -15.58 11.14 -4.91
C ASN A 304 -14.15 11.69 -4.87
N LYS A 305 -13.91 12.76 -4.09
CA LYS A 305 -12.57 13.32 -3.93
C LYS A 305 -11.58 12.30 -3.35
N LEU A 306 -11.97 11.54 -2.31
CA LEU A 306 -11.10 10.51 -1.73
C LEU A 306 -10.82 9.36 -2.72
N VAL A 307 -11.83 8.96 -3.48
CA VAL A 307 -11.69 7.92 -4.52
C VAL A 307 -10.76 8.40 -5.64
N ASP A 308 -10.93 9.63 -6.12
CA ASP A 308 -10.09 10.23 -7.16
C ASP A 308 -8.64 10.37 -6.70
N GLU A 309 -8.43 10.80 -5.44
CA GLU A 309 -7.09 10.87 -4.83
C GLU A 309 -6.45 9.49 -4.79
N SER A 310 -7.15 8.47 -4.30
CA SER A 310 -6.66 7.08 -4.25
C SER A 310 -6.30 6.55 -5.64
N ASN A 311 -7.19 6.73 -6.63
CA ASN A 311 -6.95 6.29 -8.01
C ASN A 311 -5.74 7.00 -8.63
N SER A 312 -5.57 8.29 -8.37
CA SER A 312 -4.41 9.04 -8.88
C SER A 312 -3.08 8.56 -8.27
N MET A 313 -3.07 8.17 -7.00
CA MET A 313 -1.88 7.59 -6.35
C MET A 313 -1.55 6.22 -6.93
N TYR A 314 -2.54 5.33 -7.12
CA TYR A 314 -2.31 4.04 -7.79
C TYR A 314 -1.80 4.22 -9.22
N LYS A 315 -2.32 5.21 -9.96
CA LYS A 315 -1.85 5.51 -11.32
C LYS A 315 -0.39 5.99 -11.32
N ALA A 316 0.04 6.76 -10.32
CA ALA A 316 1.43 7.19 -10.20
C ALA A 316 2.39 6.01 -9.98
N MET A 317 1.93 4.95 -9.32
CA MET A 317 2.67 3.70 -9.11
C MET A 317 2.67 2.77 -10.33
N ASP A 318 1.75 2.97 -11.27
CA ASP A 318 1.58 2.09 -12.42
C ASP A 318 2.57 2.46 -13.54
N SER A 319 3.65 1.69 -13.63
CA SER A 319 4.65 1.84 -14.68
C SER A 319 4.10 1.51 -16.08
N THR A 320 2.95 0.86 -16.23
CA THR A 320 2.33 0.60 -17.55
C THR A 320 1.52 1.77 -18.09
N LEU A 321 1.13 2.72 -17.21
CA LEU A 321 0.31 3.89 -17.53
C LEU A 321 1.07 5.21 -17.39
N ALA A 322 2.41 5.15 -17.31
CA ALA A 322 3.22 6.33 -17.08
C ALA A 322 3.05 7.38 -18.21
N PRO A 323 3.01 8.67 -17.87
CA PRO A 323 2.91 9.74 -18.86
C PRO A 323 4.14 9.74 -19.77
N ALA A 324 3.96 10.21 -21.00
CA ALA A 324 5.08 10.41 -21.92
C ALA A 324 6.10 11.38 -21.29
N PRO A 325 7.42 11.15 -21.45
CA PRO A 325 8.42 12.05 -20.92
C PRO A 325 8.27 13.45 -21.52
N SER A 326 8.34 14.48 -20.67
CA SER A 326 8.43 15.87 -21.11
C SER A 326 9.88 16.23 -21.45
N ILE A 327 10.08 16.93 -22.56
CA ILE A 327 11.38 17.46 -23.02
C ILE A 327 11.81 18.63 -22.14
#